data_AF-A0A955BTV3-F1
#
_entry.id   AF-A0A955BTV3-F1
#
_cell.length_a   1.000
_cell.length_b   1.000
_cell.length_c   1.000
_cell.angle_alpha   90.00
_cell.angle_beta   90.00
_cell.angle_gamma   90.00
#
_symmetry.space_group_name_H-M   'P 1'
#
loop_
_entity.id
_entity.type
_entity.pdbx_description
1 polymer ?
#
loop_
_entity_poly.entity_id
_entity_poly.type
_entity_poly.pdbx_seq_one_letter_code
_entity_poly.pdbx_strand_id
1 'polypeptide(L)'
;MHGTRPADPGVQLSRRRQHRTRRPRRNHRHARHEQGVGVNSPLDCGYRLDIVVENLVILELKSVADLTGVHRAQLLTYLKLSGLKVGLLLNFNTEVMKHGIVRMVL
;
A
#
# COMPACT_ATOMS: atom_id res chain seq x y z
N MET A 1 -11.80 75.17 -5.34
CA MET A 1 -11.40 74.90 -3.94
C MET A 1 -11.24 73.39 -3.78
N HIS A 2 -10.11 72.98 -3.19
CA HIS A 2 -9.54 71.62 -3.10
C HIS A 2 -10.57 70.52 -2.72
N GLY A 3 -10.52 69.28 -3.20
CA GLY A 3 -9.41 68.51 -3.77
C GLY A 3 -8.84 67.53 -2.73
N THR A 4 -9.53 66.43 -2.41
CA THR A 4 -8.92 65.26 -1.76
C THR A 4 -8.68 64.19 -2.82
N ARG A 5 -7.41 63.99 -3.18
CA ARG A 5 -6.95 62.90 -4.06
C ARG A 5 -6.85 61.58 -3.28
N PRO A 6 -6.99 60.43 -3.96
CA PRO A 6 -6.93 59.10 -3.36
C PRO A 6 -5.49 58.59 -3.14
N ALA A 7 -5.45 57.45 -2.45
CA ALA A 7 -4.34 56.58 -2.08
C ALA A 7 -3.07 56.61 -2.95
N ASP A 8 -1.93 56.54 -2.26
CA ASP A 8 -0.64 56.15 -2.83
C ASP A 8 -0.13 54.85 -2.14
N PRO A 9 0.05 53.74 -2.87
CA PRO A 9 0.56 52.49 -2.33
C PRO A 9 2.05 52.31 -2.63
N GLY A 10 2.87 52.21 -1.59
CA GLY A 10 4.29 51.83 -1.66
C GLY A 10 5.06 52.51 -0.52
N VAL A 11 5.94 51.88 0.25
CA VAL A 11 6.97 50.93 -0.16
C VAL A 11 7.54 50.26 1.12
N GLN A 12 7.62 48.92 1.10
CA GLN A 12 8.63 48.01 1.73
C GLN A 12 8.75 47.97 3.28
N LEU A 13 9.14 46.87 3.97
CA LEU A 13 9.94 45.71 3.63
C LEU A 13 9.72 44.65 4.76
N SER A 14 9.46 43.38 4.43
CA SER A 14 9.99 42.25 5.23
C SER A 14 9.85 40.94 4.46
N ARG A 15 10.99 40.54 3.90
CA ARG A 15 11.22 39.34 3.11
C ARG A 15 11.09 38.10 4.02
N ARG A 16 9.97 37.37 3.95
CA ARG A 16 9.93 35.98 4.45
C ARG A 16 10.45 35.05 3.37
N ARG A 17 11.61 34.45 3.67
CA ARG A 17 12.32 33.44 2.86
C ARG A 17 11.38 32.27 2.53
N GLN A 18 11.00 32.15 1.26
CA GLN A 18 10.50 30.88 0.73
C GLN A 18 11.68 29.94 0.61
N HIS A 19 11.73 28.91 1.47
CA HIS A 19 12.61 27.77 1.30
C HIS A 19 12.20 27.01 0.03
N ARG A 20 12.76 27.41 -1.12
CA ARG A 20 12.85 26.59 -2.32
C ARG A 20 13.64 25.33 -1.95
N THR A 21 12.94 24.24 -1.65
CA THR A 21 13.53 22.91 -1.67
C THR A 21 13.92 22.63 -3.12
N ARG A 22 15.23 22.66 -3.37
CA ARG A 22 15.81 22.24 -4.64
C ARG A 22 15.34 20.82 -4.91
N ARG A 23 14.44 20.63 -5.88
CA ARG A 23 14.12 19.32 -6.44
C ARG A 23 15.42 18.73 -7.00
N PRO A 24 15.94 17.59 -6.49
CA PRO A 24 17.03 16.93 -7.16
C PRO A 24 16.50 16.38 -8.47
N ARG A 25 17.12 16.75 -9.60
CA ARG A 25 16.97 16.04 -10.87
C ARG A 25 17.45 14.61 -10.64
N ARG A 26 16.53 13.67 -10.40
CA ARG A 26 16.86 12.24 -10.34
C ARG A 26 17.09 11.75 -11.76
N ASN A 27 18.37 11.58 -12.09
CA ASN A 27 18.84 10.74 -13.19
C ASN A 27 18.09 9.41 -13.19
N HIS A 28 17.72 8.93 -14.38
CA HIS A 28 17.42 7.53 -14.66
C HIS A 28 18.61 6.67 -14.26
N ARG A 29 18.63 6.23 -13.01
CA ARG A 29 19.49 5.14 -12.54
C ARG A 29 18.55 4.12 -11.94
N HIS A 30 18.47 2.98 -12.60
CA HIS A 30 17.91 1.70 -12.13
C HIS A 30 17.43 1.77 -10.69
N ALA A 31 16.12 2.02 -10.51
CA ALA A 31 15.50 1.84 -9.21
C ALA A 31 15.75 0.38 -8.84
N ARG A 32 16.56 0.15 -7.81
CA ARG A 32 16.63 -1.16 -7.17
C ARG A 32 15.18 -1.50 -6.81
N HIS A 33 14.64 -2.54 -7.43
CA HIS A 33 13.32 -3.05 -7.11
C HIS A 33 13.44 -3.55 -5.67
N GLU A 34 12.98 -2.76 -4.70
CA GLU A 34 12.94 -3.18 -3.30
C GLU A 34 11.85 -4.25 -3.20
N GLN A 35 12.23 -5.50 -3.47
CA GLN A 35 11.43 -6.70 -3.23
C GLN A 35 11.21 -6.81 -1.72
N GLY A 36 10.05 -6.35 -1.26
CA GLY A 36 9.70 -6.32 0.16
C GLY A 36 8.63 -7.34 0.50
N VAL A 37 8.62 -7.77 1.77
CA VAL A 37 7.50 -8.50 2.36
C VAL A 37 6.69 -7.50 3.20
N GLY A 38 5.43 -7.32 2.84
CA GLY A 38 4.46 -6.58 3.64
C GLY A 38 3.74 -7.51 4.60
N VAL A 39 3.62 -7.12 5.87
CA VAL A 39 2.86 -7.84 6.89
C VAL A 39 1.74 -6.93 7.37
N ASN A 40 0.51 -7.46 7.53
CA ASN A 40 -0.66 -6.66 7.92
C ASN A 40 -0.97 -5.49 6.96
N SER A 41 -0.87 -5.71 5.65
CA SER A 41 -1.12 -4.65 4.67
C SER A 41 -2.60 -4.26 4.63
N PRO A 42 -2.95 -2.97 4.84
CA PRO A 42 -4.33 -2.52 4.80
C PRO A 42 -4.87 -2.49 3.37
N LEU A 43 -6.12 -2.91 3.21
CA LEU A 43 -6.93 -2.72 2.00
C LEU A 43 -7.98 -1.63 2.24
N ASP A 44 -8.46 -1.04 1.15
CA ASP A 44 -9.30 0.19 1.12
C ASP A 44 -10.61 0.10 1.91
N CYS A 45 -11.02 -1.10 2.33
CA CYS A 45 -12.25 -1.39 3.09
C CYS A 45 -11.99 -1.94 4.50
N GLY A 46 -10.81 -1.70 5.08
CA GLY A 46 -10.49 -2.09 6.46
C GLY A 46 -10.07 -3.56 6.62
N TYR A 47 -9.97 -4.31 5.52
CA TYR A 47 -9.37 -5.64 5.55
C TYR A 47 -7.85 -5.54 5.70
N ARG A 48 -7.26 -6.53 6.36
CA ARG A 48 -5.82 -6.67 6.51
C ARG A 48 -5.38 -7.99 5.89
N LEU A 49 -4.36 -7.92 5.05
CA LEU A 49 -3.67 -9.08 4.51
C LEU A 49 -2.63 -9.52 5.52
N ASP A 50 -2.55 -10.82 5.82
CA ASP A 50 -1.51 -11.33 6.72
C ASP A 50 -0.14 -11.02 6.15
N ILE A 51 0.16 -11.52 4.95
CA ILE A 51 1.44 -11.30 4.27
C ILE A 51 1.24 -11.08 2.76
N VAL A 52 1.97 -10.11 2.21
CA VAL A 52 2.12 -9.90 0.77
C VAL A 52 3.60 -9.95 0.41
N VAL A 53 3.97 -10.82 -0.53
CA VAL A 53 5.36 -10.97 -0.98
C VAL A 53 5.53 -10.27 -2.32
N GLU A 54 6.42 -9.27 -2.36
CA GLU A 54 6.82 -8.53 -3.57
C GLU A 54 5.67 -7.93 -4.38
N ASN A 55 4.51 -7.68 -3.76
CA ASN A 55 3.28 -7.30 -4.47
C ASN A 55 2.89 -8.29 -5.58
N LEU A 56 3.19 -9.58 -5.40
CA LEU A 56 2.90 -10.65 -6.37
C LEU A 56 1.99 -11.74 -5.80
N VAL A 57 2.18 -12.10 -4.53
CA VAL A 57 1.48 -13.21 -3.89
C VAL A 57 0.95 -12.81 -2.53
N ILE A 58 -0.30 -13.16 -2.25
CA ILE A 58 -0.91 -13.06 -0.92
C ILE A 58 -0.73 -14.39 -0.19
N LEU A 59 -0.28 -14.35 1.07
CA LEU A 59 -0.33 -15.49 1.98
C LEU A 59 -1.37 -15.21 3.06
N GLU A 60 -2.32 -16.12 3.23
CA GLU A 60 -3.32 -16.11 4.30
C GLU A 60 -3.02 -17.28 5.24
N LEU A 61 -2.79 -17.00 6.52
CA LEU A 61 -2.34 -17.97 7.50
C LEU A 61 -3.51 -18.42 8.38
N LYS A 62 -3.66 -19.73 8.58
CA LYS A 62 -4.68 -20.32 9.46
C LYS A 62 -4.06 -21.40 10.35
N SER A 63 -4.70 -21.67 11.47
CA SER A 63 -4.41 -22.82 12.33
C SER A 63 -5.74 -23.40 12.80
N VAL A 64 -6.38 -24.18 11.93
CA VAL A 64 -7.76 -24.69 12.10
C VAL A 64 -7.84 -26.16 11.74
N ALA A 65 -8.81 -26.90 12.29
CA ALA A 65 -9.02 -28.31 11.96
C ALA A 65 -9.11 -28.54 10.45
N ASP A 66 -9.97 -27.77 9.77
CA ASP A 66 -10.20 -27.89 8.33
C ASP A 66 -10.33 -26.54 7.64
N LEU A 67 -9.83 -26.46 6.40
CA LEU A 67 -10.07 -25.32 5.53
C LEU A 67 -11.47 -25.39 4.91
N THR A 68 -12.37 -24.52 5.37
CA THR A 68 -13.73 -24.40 4.84
C THR A 68 -13.81 -23.48 3.63
N GLY A 69 -14.99 -23.43 2.99
CA GLY A 69 -15.27 -22.50 1.89
C GLY A 69 -15.14 -21.02 2.28
N VAL A 70 -15.36 -20.68 3.55
CA VAL A 70 -15.23 -19.30 4.05
C VAL A 70 -13.80 -18.79 3.93
N HIS A 71 -12.80 -19.62 4.26
CA HIS A 71 -11.38 -19.23 4.13
C HIS A 71 -11.00 -18.97 2.67
N ARG A 72 -11.53 -19.77 1.73
CA ARG A 72 -11.32 -19.55 0.29
C ARG A 72 -11.99 -18.28 -0.19
N ALA A 73 -13.23 -18.02 0.25
CA ALA A 73 -13.97 -16.81 -0.10
C ALA A 73 -13.26 -15.54 0.43
N GLN A 74 -12.65 -15.61 1.62
CA GLN A 74 -11.83 -14.54 2.18
C GLN A 74 -10.62 -14.25 1.27
N LEU A 75 -9.80 -15.26 0.95
CA LEU A 75 -8.64 -15.08 0.07
C LEU A 75 -9.05 -14.59 -1.33
N LEU A 76 -10.16 -15.09 -1.88
CA LEU A 76 -10.70 -14.62 -3.17
C LEU A 76 -11.07 -13.13 -3.12
N THR A 77 -11.65 -12.67 -2.02
CA THR A 77 -11.99 -11.26 -1.81
C THR A 77 -10.73 -10.41 -1.83
N TYR A 78 -9.67 -10.87 -1.17
CA TYR A 78 -8.38 -10.20 -1.15
C TYR A 78 -7.70 -10.14 -2.52
N LEU A 79 -7.74 -11.21 -3.30
CA LEU A 79 -7.24 -11.22 -4.68
C LEU A 79 -7.99 -10.19 -5.55
N LYS A 80 -9.32 -10.12 -5.42
CA LYS A 80 -10.14 -9.14 -6.16
C LYS A 80 -9.84 -7.69 -5.76
N LEU A 81 -9.73 -7.41 -4.46
CA LEU A 81 -9.50 -6.05 -3.96
C LEU A 81 -8.07 -5.55 -4.19
N SER A 82 -7.08 -6.44 -4.11
CA SER A 82 -5.67 -6.08 -4.34
C SER A 82 -5.27 -6.07 -5.81
N GLY A 83 -6.05 -6.70 -6.70
CA GLY A 83 -5.70 -6.94 -8.09
C GLY A 83 -4.65 -8.04 -8.30
N LEU A 84 -4.21 -8.71 -7.22
CA LEU A 84 -3.24 -9.80 -7.29
C LEU A 84 -3.89 -11.09 -7.80
N LYS A 85 -3.07 -11.90 -8.48
CA LYS A 85 -3.52 -13.08 -9.22
C LYS A 85 -3.32 -14.39 -8.48
N VAL A 86 -2.38 -14.44 -7.55
CA VAL A 86 -2.00 -15.65 -6.85
C VAL A 86 -2.14 -15.45 -5.35
N GLY A 87 -2.82 -16.40 -4.71
CA GLY A 87 -2.95 -16.45 -3.26
C GLY A 87 -2.67 -17.86 -2.73
N LEU A 88 -2.06 -17.94 -1.55
CA LEU A 88 -1.83 -19.18 -0.82
C LEU A 88 -2.55 -19.13 0.53
N LEU A 89 -3.42 -20.09 0.78
CA LEU A 89 -3.92 -20.42 2.11
C LEU A 89 -2.96 -21.42 2.74
N LEU A 90 -2.43 -21.09 3.92
CA LEU A 90 -1.49 -21.92 4.67
C LEU A 90 -2.13 -22.31 6.00
N ASN A 91 -2.62 -23.55 6.10
CA ASN A 91 -3.10 -24.11 7.36
C ASN A 91 -1.97 -24.83 8.09
N PHE A 92 -1.55 -24.31 9.23
CA PHE A 92 -0.48 -24.88 10.06
C PHE A 92 -0.95 -25.98 11.00
N ASN A 93 -2.25 -26.22 11.12
CA ASN A 93 -2.79 -27.33 11.90
C ASN A 93 -2.79 -28.62 11.07
N THR A 94 -1.59 -29.06 10.68
CA THR A 94 -1.33 -30.30 9.95
C THR A 94 0.05 -30.83 10.31
N GLU A 95 0.23 -32.16 10.31
CA GLU A 95 1.53 -32.77 10.58
C GLU A 95 2.55 -32.49 9.46
N VAL A 96 2.08 -32.37 8.22
CA VAL A 96 2.92 -32.14 7.04
C VAL A 96 2.43 -30.89 6.32
N MET A 97 3.23 -29.82 6.34
CA MET A 97 2.82 -28.51 5.83
C MET A 97 2.31 -28.54 4.39
N LYS A 98 2.86 -29.41 3.53
CA LYS A 98 2.40 -29.59 2.14
C LYS A 98 0.90 -29.87 2.03
N HIS A 99 0.30 -30.56 3.01
CA HIS A 99 -1.14 -30.86 3.02
C HIS A 99 -2.00 -29.65 3.46
N GLY A 100 -1.40 -28.68 4.15
CA GLY A 100 -2.06 -27.45 4.60
C GLY A 100 -2.06 -26.32 3.57
N ILE A 101 -1.46 -26.52 2.38
CA ILE A 101 -1.32 -25.49 1.35
C ILE A 101 -2.45 -25.60 0.34
N VAL A 102 -3.19 -24.51 0.15
CA VAL A 102 -4.14 -24.35 -0.97
C VAL A 102 -3.74 -23.16 -1.81
N ARG A 103 -3.48 -23.41 -3.10
CA ARG A 103 -3.20 -22.36 -4.09
C ARG A 103 -4.46 -21.96 -4.82
N MET A 104 -4.70 -20.65 -4.91
CA MET A 104 -5.81 -20.06 -5.68
C MET A 104 -5.27 -19.10 -6.74
N VAL A 105 -5.94 -19.07 -7.90
CA VAL A 105 -5.61 -18.20 -9.04
C VAL A 105 -6.89 -17.51 -9.51
N LEU A 106 -6.84 -16.19 -9.73
CA LEU A 106 -7.96 -15.34 -10.15
C LEU A 106 -7.91 -14.89 -11.61
#